data_AF-A0A925YPJ7-F1
#
_entry.id   AF-A0A925YPJ7-F1
#
_cell.length_a   1.000
_cell.length_b   1.000
_cell.length_c   1.000
_cell.angle_alpha   90.00
_cell.angle_beta   90.00
_cell.angle_gamma   90.00
#
_symmetry.space_group_name_H-M   'P 1'
#
loop_
_entity.id
_entity.type
_entity.pdbx_description
1 polymer ?
#
loop_
_entity_poly.entity_id
_entity_poly.type
_entity_poly.pdbx_seq_one_letter_code
_entity_poly.pdbx_strand_id
1 'polypeptide(L)'
;MLTHPHIWRAIDALAARHGMSPSGLARVAGLDPTTFNKSKRGAANGKLRWPSTESLAKILSATGESLDEFVSTVGEIPNVRARMVPLIGLAQAGSAGYFDDAGFPAGS
;
A
#
# COMPACT_ATOMS: atom_id res chain seq x y z
N MET A 1 16.86 -5.68 2.57
CA MET A 1 17.42 -4.31 2.50
C MET A 1 16.27 -3.31 2.51
N LEU A 2 16.43 -2.17 3.17
CA LEU A 2 15.45 -1.10 3.20
C LEU A 2 15.38 -0.40 1.83
N THR A 3 14.18 -0.25 1.26
CA THR A 3 13.99 0.42 -0.03
C THR A 3 13.06 1.64 0.12
N HIS A 4 13.18 2.59 -0.81
CA HIS A 4 12.35 3.80 -0.82
C HIS A 4 10.84 3.49 -0.84
N PRO A 5 10.34 2.55 -1.67
CA PRO A 5 8.93 2.14 -1.62
C PRO A 5 8.51 1.56 -0.27
N HIS A 6 9.39 0.87 0.46
CA HIS A 6 9.03 0.27 1.75
C HIS A 6 8.72 1.35 2.79
N ILE A 7 9.56 2.38 2.90
CA ILE A 7 9.32 3.49 3.83
C ILE A 7 8.01 4.22 3.50
N TRP A 8 7.76 4.49 2.22
CA TRP A 8 6.53 5.18 1.83
C TRP A 8 5.27 4.35 2.07
N ARG A 9 5.33 3.03 1.86
CA ARG A 9 4.24 2.12 2.21
C ARG A 9 4.01 2.04 3.71
N ALA A 10 5.07 2.04 4.52
CA ALA A 10 4.93 2.06 5.97
C ALA A 10 4.26 3.35 6.47
N ILE A 11 4.57 4.51 5.86
CA ILE A 11 3.86 5.78 6.15
C ILE A 11 2.38 5.67 5.77
N ASP A 12 2.06 5.08 4.61
CA ASP A 12 0.67 4.89 4.18
C ASP A 12 -0.09 3.93 5.11
N ALA A 13 0.55 2.84 5.53
CA ALA A 13 -0.02 1.87 6.45
C ALA A 13 -0.23 2.47 7.85
N LEU A 14 0.72 3.27 8.35
CA LEU A 14 0.56 4.03 9.58
C LEU A 14 -0.64 4.98 9.50
N ALA A 15 -0.77 5.75 8.43
CA ALA A 15 -1.93 6.61 8.23
C ALA A 15 -3.24 5.80 8.26
N ALA A 16 -3.28 4.68 7.52
CA ALA A 16 -4.45 3.82 7.43
C ALA A 16 -4.84 3.18 8.78
N ARG A 17 -3.88 2.71 9.59
CA ARG A 17 -4.12 2.16 10.93
C ARG A 17 -4.81 3.16 11.86
N HIS A 18 -4.49 4.44 11.72
CA HIS A 18 -5.09 5.51 12.51
C HIS A 18 -6.32 6.14 11.85
N GLY A 19 -6.87 5.54 10.78
CA GLY A 19 -8.05 6.05 10.08
C GLY A 19 -7.80 7.39 9.37
N MET A 20 -6.56 7.69 9.01
CA MET A 20 -6.15 8.95 8.40
C MET A 20 -5.68 8.75 6.96
N SER A 21 -5.78 9.82 6.16
CA SER A 21 -5.04 9.92 4.90
C SER A 21 -3.60 10.38 5.17
N PRO A 22 -2.65 10.24 4.22
CA PRO A 22 -1.30 10.79 4.38
C PRO A 22 -1.28 12.30 4.70
N SER A 23 -2.21 13.07 4.12
CA SER A 23 -2.36 14.49 4.45
C SER A 23 -2.96 14.73 5.83
N GLY A 24 -3.86 13.85 6.29
CA GLY A 24 -4.37 13.84 7.66
C GLY A 24 -3.25 13.58 8.67
N LEU A 25 -2.44 12.55 8.43
CA LEU A 25 -1.27 12.20 9.22
C LEU A 25 -0.27 13.35 9.31
N ALA A 26 0.01 14.02 8.18
CA ALA A 26 0.86 15.21 8.18
C ALA A 26 0.30 16.34 9.04
N ARG A 27 -1.00 16.61 8.95
CA ARG A 27 -1.65 17.69 9.70
C ARG A 27 -1.61 17.45 11.21
N VAL A 28 -1.91 16.24 11.68
CA VAL A 28 -1.86 15.93 13.12
C VAL A 28 -0.41 15.96 13.65
N ALA A 29 0.57 15.69 12.80
CA ALA A 29 1.99 15.79 13.11
C ALA A 29 2.57 17.22 13.00
N GLY A 30 1.74 18.23 12.73
CA GLY A 30 2.19 19.62 12.57
C GLY A 30 3.08 19.85 11.34
N LEU A 31 2.96 18.99 10.32
CA LEU A 31 3.66 19.09 9.04
C LEU A 31 2.76 19.72 7.97
N ASP A 32 3.36 20.20 6.88
CA ASP A 32 2.60 20.63 5.71
C ASP A 32 1.75 19.44 5.18
N PRO A 33 0.43 19.61 4.92
CA PRO A 33 -0.45 18.53 4.51
C PRO A 33 -0.02 17.78 3.24
N THR A 34 0.85 18.38 2.41
CA THR A 34 1.34 17.75 1.18
C THR A 34 2.64 16.96 1.37
N THR A 35 3.24 16.99 2.56
CA THR A 35 4.55 16.38 2.89
C THR A 35 4.65 14.92 2.47
N PHE A 36 3.57 14.15 2.62
CA PHE A 36 3.52 12.72 2.33
C PHE A 36 2.73 12.35 1.07
N ASN A 37 2.29 13.33 0.28
CA ASN A 37 1.51 13.09 -0.94
C ASN A 37 2.33 12.32 -1.99
N LYS A 38 1.69 11.39 -2.71
CA LYS A 38 2.33 10.53 -3.73
C LYS A 38 3.11 11.33 -4.78
N SER A 39 2.59 12.47 -5.22
CA SER A 39 3.24 13.37 -6.20
C SER A 39 4.53 14.01 -5.69
N LYS A 40 4.78 14.01 -4.37
CA LYS A 40 5.99 14.56 -3.75
C LYS A 40 7.04 13.50 -3.43
N ARG A 41 6.77 12.20 -3.65
CA ARG A 41 7.68 11.09 -3.27
C ARG A 41 8.84 10.88 -4.24
N GLY A 42 8.74 11.46 -5.44
CA GLY A 42 9.81 11.49 -6.44
C GLY A 42 9.85 12.86 -7.11
N ALA A 43 11.01 13.21 -7.67
CA ALA A 43 11.19 14.37 -8.52
C ALA A 43 11.01 13.99 -10.01
N ALA A 44 10.70 14.98 -10.85
CA ALA A 44 10.49 14.78 -12.29
C ALA A 44 11.71 14.20 -13.03
N ASN A 45 12.91 14.32 -12.46
CA ASN A 45 14.16 13.76 -12.99
C ASN A 45 14.44 12.33 -12.50
N GLY A 46 13.46 11.64 -11.90
CA GLY A 46 13.63 10.29 -11.36
C GLY A 46 14.34 10.22 -10.01
N LYS A 47 14.77 11.35 -9.44
CA LYS A 47 15.38 11.36 -8.11
C LYS A 47 14.33 11.02 -7.05
N LEU A 48 14.63 10.00 -6.25
CA LEU A 48 13.79 9.58 -5.14
C LEU A 48 13.86 10.62 -4.01
N ARG A 49 12.71 11.07 -3.52
CA ARG A 49 12.64 11.86 -2.29
C ARG A 49 12.42 10.90 -1.12
N TRP A 50 13.41 10.83 -0.23
CA TRP A 50 13.27 10.14 1.05
C TRP A 50 12.63 11.07 2.07
N PRO A 51 11.75 10.57 2.95
CA PRO A 51 11.28 11.36 4.08
C PRO A 51 12.44 11.61 5.04
N SER A 52 12.44 12.77 5.70
CA SER A 52 13.44 13.07 6.73
C SER A 52 13.14 12.29 8.00
N THR A 53 14.18 12.03 8.79
CA THR A 53 14.06 11.45 10.13
C THR A 53 13.21 12.32 11.05
N GLU A 54 13.28 13.64 10.89
CA GLU A 54 12.43 14.59 11.61
C GLU A 54 10.93 14.39 11.30
N SER A 55 10.58 14.27 10.02
CA SER A 55 9.16 14.03 9.64
C SER A 55 8.66 12.68 10.15
N LEU A 56 9.52 11.65 10.18
CA LEU A 56 9.19 10.36 10.78
C LEU A 56 8.99 10.47 12.30
N ALA A 57 9.88 11.15 13.01
CA ALA A 57 9.74 11.34 14.45
C ALA A 57 8.44 12.08 14.83
N LYS A 58 8.05 13.09 14.04
CA LYS A 58 6.82 13.85 14.26
C LYS A 58 5.56 13.00 14.08
N ILE A 59 5.49 12.16 13.05
CA ILE A 59 4.32 11.29 12.85
C ILE A 59 4.23 10.22 13.92
N LEU A 60 5.34 9.59 14.31
CA LEU A 60 5.37 8.57 15.36
C LEU A 60 4.93 9.15 16.71
N SER A 61 5.42 10.34 17.05
CA SER A 61 4.99 11.07 18.25
C SER A 61 3.50 11.43 18.22
N ALA A 62 3.00 11.89 17.06
CA ALA A 62 1.60 12.30 16.91
C ALA A 62 0.61 11.12 16.93
N THR A 63 1.03 9.93 16.49
CA THR A 63 0.20 8.72 16.49
C THR A 63 0.41 7.86 17.74
N GLY A 64 1.43 8.14 18.53
CA GLY A 64 1.83 7.31 19.67
C GLY A 64 2.46 5.98 19.26
N GLU A 65 2.89 5.84 18.00
CA GLU A 65 3.48 4.61 17.48
C GLU A 65 4.99 4.57 17.77
N SER A 66 5.49 3.41 18.16
CA SER A 66 6.92 3.23 18.39
C SER A 66 7.69 3.04 17.07
N LEU A 67 9.00 3.31 17.09
CA LEU A 67 9.85 3.07 15.92
C LEU A 67 9.87 1.58 15.53
N ASP A 68 9.79 0.67 16.50
CA ASP A 68 9.82 -0.78 16.26
C ASP A 68 8.56 -1.24 15.50
N GLU A 69 7.37 -0.79 15.91
CA GLU A 69 6.10 -1.04 15.21
C GLU A 69 6.08 -0.45 13.79
N PHE A 70 6.70 0.71 13.61
CA PHE A 70 6.85 1.29 12.28
C PHE A 70 7.77 0.42 11.40
N VAL A 71 8.91 -0.02 11.92
CA VAL A 71 9.88 -0.85 11.17
C VAL A 71 9.35 -2.25 10.88
N SER A 72 8.55 -2.84 11.78
CA SER A 72 7.89 -4.12 11.51
C SER A 72 6.96 -4.03 10.29
N THR A 73 6.26 -2.90 10.14
CA THR A 73 5.43 -2.59 8.96
C THR A 73 6.25 -2.45 7.68
N VAL A 74 7.47 -1.92 7.77
CA VAL A 74 8.41 -1.80 6.63
C VAL A 74 8.87 -3.18 6.14
N GLY A 75 8.91 -4.18 7.04
CA GLY A 75 9.30 -5.56 6.76
C GLY A 75 8.18 -6.44 6.20
N GLU A 76 6.92 -6.06 6.43
CA GLU A 76 5.76 -6.70 5.81
C GLU A 76 5.69 -6.32 4.33
N ILE A 77 6.45 -7.05 3.52
CA ILE A 77 6.15 -7.21 2.11
C ILE A 77 4.69 -7.67 2.07
N PRO A 78 3.73 -6.92 1.48
CA PRO A 78 2.52 -7.58 1.03
C PRO A 78 3.06 -8.55 0.01
N ASN A 79 3.14 -9.82 0.41
CA ASN A 79 3.35 -10.91 -0.52
C ASN A 79 2.10 -10.87 -1.37
N VAL A 80 2.09 -9.98 -2.37
CA VAL A 80 1.34 -10.14 -3.58
C VAL A 80 1.99 -11.34 -4.24
N ARG A 81 1.84 -12.53 -3.62
CA ARG A 81 1.49 -13.72 -4.36
C ARG A 81 0.35 -13.22 -5.21
N ALA A 82 0.66 -12.86 -6.46
CA ALA A 82 -0.36 -12.69 -7.46
C ALA A 82 -1.28 -13.88 -7.25
N ARG A 83 -2.53 -13.62 -6.80
CA ARG A 83 -3.48 -14.70 -6.66
C ARG A 83 -3.57 -15.27 -8.06
N MET A 84 -2.95 -16.41 -8.27
CA MET A 84 -3.03 -17.09 -9.54
C MET A 84 -4.48 -17.51 -9.65
N VAL A 85 -5.24 -16.77 -10.46
CA VAL A 85 -6.60 -17.13 -10.78
C VAL A 85 -6.49 -18.31 -11.73
N PRO A 86 -7.06 -19.49 -11.40
CA PRO A 86 -7.05 -20.63 -12.29
C PRO A 86 -7.66 -20.23 -13.64
N LEU A 87 -6.92 -20.44 -14.73
CA LEU A 87 -7.43 -20.23 -16.08
C LEU A 87 -7.90 -21.57 -16.64
N ILE A 88 -9.14 -21.63 -17.14
CA ILE A 88 -9.61 -22.77 -17.92
C ILE A 88 -9.29 -22.52 -19.41
N GLY A 89 -8.93 -23.58 -20.14
CA GLY A 89 -8.74 -23.49 -21.59
C GLY A 89 -10.07 -23.40 -22.34
N LEU A 90 -10.07 -22.85 -23.56
CA LEU A 90 -11.28 -22.68 -24.37
C LEU A 90 -12.00 -24.01 -24.66
N ALA A 91 -11.23 -25.09 -24.92
CA ALA A 91 -11.80 -26.42 -25.12
C ALA A 91 -12.54 -26.94 -23.87
N GLN A 92 -12.06 -26.58 -22.67
CA GLN A 92 -12.67 -26.96 -21.40
C GLN A 92 -13.89 -26.09 -21.08
N ALA A 93 -13.88 -24.82 -21.47
CA ALA A 93 -15.01 -23.91 -21.31
C ALA A 93 -16.27 -24.37 -22.07
N GLY A 94 -16.13 -25.16 -23.15
CA GLY A 94 -17.25 -25.77 -23.87
C GLY A 94 -17.83 -27.03 -23.21
N SER A 95 -17.25 -27.52 -22.12
CA SER A 95 -17.77 -28.66 -21.37
C SER A 95 -18.89 -28.23 -20.43
N ALA A 96 -19.90 -29.10 -20.23
CA ALA A 96 -21.02 -28.82 -19.35
C ALA A 96 -20.55 -28.54 -17.90
N GLY A 97 -21.17 -27.55 -17.24
CA GLY A 97 -20.95 -27.23 -15.82
C GLY A 97 -20.10 -26.00 -15.52
N TYR A 98 -19.51 -25.35 -16.54
CA TYR A 98 -18.78 -24.08 -16.34
C TYR A 98 -19.63 -22.84 -16.64
N PHE A 99 -20.60 -22.95 -17.54
CA PHE A 99 -21.50 -21.86 -17.94
C PHE A 99 -22.95 -22.36 -17.99
N ASP A 100 -23.91 -21.48 -17.71
CA ASP A 100 -25.34 -21.74 -17.88
C ASP A 100 -25.79 -21.57 -19.34
N ASP A 101 -27.06 -21.87 -19.62
CA ASP A 101 -27.65 -21.78 -20.96
C ASP A 101 -27.68 -20.34 -21.52
N ALA A 102 -27.47 -19.33 -20.68
CA ALA A 102 -27.35 -17.92 -21.06
C ALA A 102 -25.89 -17.47 -21.23
N GLY A 103 -24.91 -18.37 -21.01
CA GLY A 103 -23.49 -18.11 -21.17
C GLY A 103 -22.83 -17.41 -19.96
N PHE A 104 -23.51 -17.33 -18.81
CA PHE A 104 -22.90 -16.83 -17.58
C PHE A 104 -22.14 -17.93 -16.86
N PRO A 105 -21.01 -17.64 -16.19
CA PRO A 105 -20.31 -18.63 -15.39
C PRO A 105 -21.25 -19.21 -14.33
N ALA A 106 -21.44 -20.53 -14.34
CA ALA A 106 -22.33 -21.22 -13.41
C ALA A 106 -21.73 -21.38 -12.00
N GLY A 107 -20.57 -20.75 -11.74
CA GLY A 107 -19.78 -20.94 -10.53
C GLY A 107 -20.44 -20.38 -9.27
N SER A 108 -20.47 -21.21 -8.23
CA SER A 108 -20.51 -20.80 -6.82
C SER A 108 -19.16 -20.27 -6.35
#